data_AF-A0A935F1Y6-F1
#
_entry.id   AF-A0A935F1Y6-F1
#
_cell.length_a   1.000
_cell.length_b   1.000
_cell.length_c   1.000
_cell.angle_alpha   90.00
_cell.angle_beta   90.00
_cell.angle_gamma   90.00
#
_symmetry.space_group_name_H-M   'P 1'
#
loop_
_entity.id
_entity.type
_entity.pdbx_description
1 polymer ?
#
loop_
_entity_poly.entity_id
_entity_poly.type
_entity_poly.pdbx_seq_one_letter_code
_entity_poly.pdbx_strand_id
1 'polypeptide(L)'
;MSGDVSPNYAMAEARAIEAAIRECPDARYVFLLRHPVRRLWRALCMRVRKGQVTRAELSDPSRVAALAARPENEERSYPTRVWAKWSAAVPAGEIRHWFLEDIADDPARMRDEILEFVGLPGAEVSIAADFNRKKDVWKLPMPPDVEARLTDLFSDEIWACADLFGGRAREWRAGLGTLR
;
A
#
# COMPACT_ATOMS: atom_id res chain seq x y z
N MET A 1 -0.72 4.84 -25.51
CA MET A 1 -1.35 4.79 -24.17
C MET A 1 -0.43 5.51 -23.19
N SER A 2 -0.98 6.27 -22.25
CA SER A 2 -0.24 6.94 -21.18
C SER A 2 -0.77 6.47 -19.84
N GLY A 3 0.05 6.60 -18.80
CA GLY A 3 -0.34 6.31 -17.43
C GLY A 3 0.48 7.17 -16.47
N ASP A 4 -0.07 7.41 -15.28
CA ASP A 4 0.63 8.06 -14.17
C ASP A 4 0.57 7.16 -12.94
N VAL A 5 1.60 7.21 -12.10
CA VAL A 5 1.65 6.48 -10.84
C VAL A 5 2.10 7.44 -9.74
N SER A 6 1.16 7.75 -8.84
CA SER A 6 1.45 8.56 -7.66
C SER A 6 0.85 7.95 -6.40
N PRO A 7 1.66 7.64 -5.37
CA PRO A 7 1.15 7.22 -4.06
C PRO A 7 0.26 8.27 -3.37
N ASN A 8 0.23 9.51 -3.85
CA ASN A 8 -0.61 10.58 -3.32
C ASN A 8 -2.08 10.44 -3.72
N TYR A 9 -2.39 9.70 -4.78
CA TYR A 9 -3.78 9.43 -5.19
C TYR A 9 -4.57 8.69 -4.11
N ALA A 10 -3.91 7.93 -3.23
CA ALA A 10 -4.57 7.35 -2.05
C ALA A 10 -5.23 8.41 -1.13
N MET A 11 -4.63 9.62 -1.05
CA MET A 11 -5.14 10.75 -0.27
C MET A 11 -6.05 11.67 -1.09
N ALA A 12 -6.41 11.32 -2.33
CA ALA A 12 -7.30 12.16 -3.12
C ALA A 12 -8.67 12.28 -2.44
N GLU A 13 -9.17 13.51 -2.31
CA GLU A 13 -10.53 13.77 -1.85
C GLU A 13 -11.55 13.40 -2.93
N ALA A 14 -12.82 13.19 -2.55
CA ALA A 14 -13.88 12.80 -3.48
C ALA A 14 -13.95 13.70 -4.73
N ARG A 15 -13.89 15.03 -4.54
CA ARG A 15 -13.87 16.00 -5.65
C ARG A 15 -12.74 15.79 -6.66
N ALA A 16 -11.56 15.36 -6.19
CA ALA A 16 -10.40 15.14 -7.03
C ALA A 16 -10.50 13.81 -7.79
N ILE A 17 -11.10 12.80 -7.15
CA ILE A 17 -11.41 11.51 -7.77
C ILE A 17 -12.44 11.70 -8.89
N GLU A 18 -13.53 12.43 -8.60
CA GLU A 18 -14.56 12.76 -9.61
C GLU A 18 -13.99 13.58 -10.78
N ALA A 19 -13.10 14.54 -10.50
CA ALA A 19 -12.42 15.28 -11.55
C ALA A 19 -11.56 14.35 -12.43
N ALA A 20 -10.77 13.46 -11.81
CA ALA A 20 -9.93 12.51 -12.55
C ALA A 20 -10.76 11.56 -13.43
N ILE A 21 -11.88 11.04 -12.94
CA ILE A 21 -12.80 10.18 -13.72
C ILE A 21 -13.41 10.96 -14.88
N ARG A 22 -13.81 12.22 -14.66
CA ARG A 22 -14.39 13.06 -15.71
C ARG A 22 -13.38 13.44 -16.79
N GLU A 23 -12.15 13.74 -16.40
CA GLU A 23 -11.07 14.14 -17.32
C GLU A 23 -10.52 12.95 -18.10
N CYS A 24 -10.51 11.76 -17.50
CA CYS A 24 -10.01 10.52 -18.09
C CYS A 24 -11.05 9.39 -17.97
N PRO A 25 -12.17 9.46 -18.70
CA PRO A 25 -13.30 8.53 -18.52
C PRO A 25 -12.98 7.07 -18.88
N ASP A 26 -11.95 6.84 -19.71
CA ASP A 26 -11.52 5.49 -20.09
C ASP A 26 -10.34 4.98 -19.24
N ALA A 27 -9.95 5.72 -18.19
CA ALA A 27 -8.83 5.32 -17.35
C ALA A 27 -9.15 4.08 -16.54
N ARG A 28 -8.17 3.17 -16.46
CA ARG A 28 -8.22 2.03 -15.53
C ARG A 28 -7.34 2.29 -14.32
N TYR A 29 -7.88 2.02 -13.14
CA TYR A 29 -7.29 2.36 -11.86
C TYR A 29 -6.70 1.12 -11.20
N VAL A 30 -5.41 1.20 -10.87
CA VAL A 30 -4.66 0.12 -10.23
C VAL A 30 -4.37 0.49 -8.78
N PHE A 31 -4.84 -0.34 -7.85
CA PHE A 31 -4.56 -0.17 -6.43
C PHE A 31 -3.58 -1.25 -5.91
N LEU A 32 -2.34 -0.84 -5.61
CA LEU A 32 -1.33 -1.73 -5.03
C LEU A 32 -1.41 -1.67 -3.50
N LEU A 33 -1.96 -2.73 -2.91
CA LEU A 33 -2.09 -2.95 -1.47
C LEU A 33 -0.76 -3.33 -0.83
N ARG A 34 -0.67 -3.03 0.46
CA ARG A 34 0.40 -3.50 1.32
C ARG A 34 -0.12 -3.65 2.73
N HIS A 35 0.44 -4.59 3.47
CA HIS A 35 0.19 -4.71 4.90
C HIS A 35 0.27 -3.33 5.63
N PRO A 36 -0.78 -2.90 6.37
CA PRO A 36 -0.86 -1.59 7.03
C PRO A 36 0.38 -1.21 7.86
N VAL A 37 0.80 -2.10 8.77
CA VAL A 37 2.01 -1.93 9.59
C VAL A 37 3.28 -1.72 8.75
N ARG A 38 3.51 -2.55 7.73
CA ARG A 38 4.67 -2.43 6.83
C ARG A 38 4.62 -1.15 5.99
N ARG A 39 3.41 -0.72 5.62
CA ARG A 39 3.16 0.53 4.86
C ARG A 39 3.54 1.76 5.69
N LEU A 40 3.13 1.82 6.95
CA LEU A 40 3.50 2.91 7.85
C LEU A 40 5.00 2.91 8.13
N TRP A 41 5.56 1.76 8.53
CA TRP A 41 6.99 1.66 8.88
C TRP A 41 7.90 2.11 7.76
N ARG A 42 7.58 1.71 6.52
CA ARG A 42 8.33 2.15 5.34
C ARG A 42 8.26 3.67 5.16
N ALA A 43 7.12 4.31 5.41
CA ALA A 43 6.98 5.76 5.35
C ALA A 43 7.85 6.45 6.42
N LEU A 44 7.82 5.94 7.65
CA LEU A 44 8.64 6.44 8.75
C LEU A 44 10.15 6.30 8.48
N CYS A 45 10.59 5.14 7.96
CA CYS A 45 11.98 4.95 7.53
C CYS A 45 12.42 5.95 6.46
N MET A 46 11.53 6.33 5.54
CA MET A 46 11.83 7.38 4.55
C MET A 46 11.96 8.76 5.21
N ARG A 47 11.15 9.06 6.23
CA ARG A 47 11.24 10.32 6.99
C ARG A 47 12.56 10.41 7.76
N VAL A 48 13.08 9.29 8.28
CA VAL A 48 14.41 9.23 8.89
C VAL A 48 15.51 9.61 7.89
N ARG A 49 15.45 9.07 6.67
CA ARG A 49 16.42 9.42 5.61
C ARG A 49 16.34 10.87 5.18
N LYS A 50 15.18 11.51 5.34
CA LYS A 50 14.97 12.94 5.07
C LYS A 50 15.29 13.84 6.28
N GLY A 51 15.76 13.28 7.40
CA GLY A 51 16.03 14.04 8.63
C GLY A 51 14.78 14.57 9.34
N GLN A 52 13.59 14.06 9.01
CA GLN A 52 12.29 14.53 9.53
C GLN A 52 11.86 13.81 10.81
N VAL A 53 12.46 12.66 11.09
CA VAL A 53 12.27 11.82 12.29
C VAL A 53 13.62 11.20 12.62
N THR A 54 13.92 10.96 13.89
CA THR A 54 15.17 10.32 14.31
C THR A 54 15.04 8.80 14.42
N ARG A 55 16.17 8.08 14.41
CA ARG A 55 16.17 6.62 14.68
C ARG A 55 15.71 6.30 16.11
N ALA A 56 16.06 7.16 17.06
CA ALA A 56 15.64 7.02 18.45
C ALA A 56 14.11 7.11 18.57
N GLU A 57 13.48 8.06 17.88
CA GLU A 57 12.00 8.14 17.84
C GLU A 57 11.35 6.91 17.22
N LEU A 58 11.98 6.24 16.24
CA LEU A 58 11.45 5.00 15.67
C LEU A 58 11.73 3.74 16.50
N SER A 59 12.49 3.88 17.59
CA SER A 59 12.76 2.79 18.53
C SER A 59 11.85 2.84 19.76
N ASP A 60 11.00 3.87 19.88
CA ASP A 60 10.04 4.04 20.97
C ASP A 60 8.61 3.71 20.46
N PRO A 61 7.97 2.63 20.95
CA PRO A 61 6.62 2.25 20.54
C PRO A 61 5.56 3.34 20.74
N SER A 62 5.65 4.12 21.81
CA SER A 62 4.70 5.21 22.10
C SER A 62 4.88 6.35 21.11
N ARG A 63 6.14 6.67 20.78
CA ARG A 63 6.45 7.70 19.79
C ARG A 63 6.02 7.28 18.38
N VAL A 64 6.22 6.02 18.02
CA VAL A 64 5.75 5.46 16.75
C VAL A 64 4.22 5.48 16.65
N ALA A 65 3.51 5.13 17.73
CA ALA A 65 2.04 5.24 17.77
C ALA A 65 1.57 6.69 17.59
N ALA A 66 2.22 7.66 18.22
CA ALA A 66 1.92 9.08 18.04
C ALA A 66 2.21 9.56 16.60
N LEU A 67 3.23 9.01 15.94
CA LEU A 67 3.49 9.27 14.51
C LEU A 67 2.41 8.64 13.63
N ALA A 68 1.94 7.43 13.95
CA ALA A 68 0.89 6.73 13.22
C ALA A 68 -0.43 7.53 13.19
N ALA A 69 -0.77 8.17 14.30
CA ALA A 69 -1.99 8.98 14.46
C ALA A 69 -1.95 10.35 13.74
N ARG A 70 -0.86 10.70 13.07
CA ARG A 70 -0.81 11.95 12.29
C ARG A 70 -1.58 11.76 10.97
N PRO A 71 -2.39 12.75 10.54
CA PRO A 71 -3.24 12.61 9.34
C PRO A 71 -2.49 12.11 8.11
N GLU A 72 -1.28 12.63 7.85
CA GLU A 72 -0.49 12.26 6.67
C GLU A 72 -0.04 10.79 6.63
N ASN A 73 0.04 10.16 7.81
CA ASN A 73 0.41 8.76 7.98
C ASN A 73 -0.83 7.87 8.09
N GLU A 74 -1.88 8.35 8.76
CA GLU A 74 -3.14 7.65 8.93
C GLU A 74 -3.78 7.40 7.57
N GLU A 75 -4.06 8.44 6.78
CA GLU A 75 -4.78 8.33 5.50
C GLU A 75 -4.17 7.32 4.52
N ARG A 76 -2.85 7.12 4.62
CA ARG A 76 -2.10 6.22 3.72
C ARG A 76 -1.95 4.80 4.24
N SER A 77 -2.30 4.55 5.49
CA SER A 77 -2.08 3.27 6.18
C SER A 77 -3.36 2.45 6.34
N TYR A 78 -4.52 2.98 5.95
CA TYR A 78 -5.81 2.27 5.93
C TYR A 78 -6.24 1.98 4.48
N PRO A 79 -5.71 0.93 3.84
CA PRO A 79 -6.10 0.56 2.48
C PRO A 79 -7.61 0.31 2.29
N THR A 80 -8.36 -0.11 3.31
CA THR A 80 -9.82 -0.28 3.21
C THR A 80 -10.52 1.06 2.96
N ARG A 81 -10.10 2.12 3.66
CA ARG A 81 -10.62 3.48 3.50
C ARG A 81 -10.29 4.05 2.13
N VAL A 82 -9.05 3.83 1.67
CA VAL A 82 -8.61 4.23 0.33
C VAL A 82 -9.45 3.53 -0.73
N TRP A 83 -9.60 2.21 -0.62
CA TRP A 83 -10.38 1.42 -1.55
C TRP A 83 -11.84 1.88 -1.58
N ALA A 84 -12.51 1.98 -0.43
CA ALA A 84 -13.91 2.36 -0.35
C ALA A 84 -14.21 3.68 -1.07
N LYS A 85 -13.32 4.67 -0.90
CA LYS A 85 -13.45 5.98 -1.54
C LYS A 85 -13.32 5.90 -3.06
N TRP A 86 -12.33 5.17 -3.57
CA TRP A 86 -12.10 5.04 -5.02
C TRP A 86 -13.12 4.12 -5.68
N SER A 87 -13.42 2.95 -5.08
CA SER A 87 -14.36 1.98 -5.63
C SER A 87 -15.81 2.45 -5.62
N ALA A 88 -16.15 3.43 -4.78
CA ALA A 88 -17.47 4.06 -4.80
C ALA A 88 -17.66 5.03 -5.98
N ALA A 89 -16.57 5.59 -6.50
CA ALA A 89 -16.63 6.58 -7.60
C ALA A 89 -16.32 5.96 -8.96
N VAL A 90 -15.38 5.02 -9.03
CA VAL A 90 -14.95 4.38 -10.28
C VAL A 90 -15.94 3.29 -10.68
N PRO A 91 -16.34 3.20 -11.97
CA PRO A 91 -17.19 2.12 -12.47
C PRO A 91 -16.64 0.72 -12.15
N ALA A 92 -17.55 -0.21 -11.87
CA ALA A 92 -17.19 -1.58 -11.57
C ALA A 92 -16.41 -2.21 -12.75
N GLY A 93 -15.24 -2.79 -12.46
CA GLY A 93 -14.35 -3.38 -13.47
C GLY A 93 -13.29 -2.43 -14.03
N GLU A 94 -13.39 -1.13 -13.78
CA GLU A 94 -12.36 -0.13 -14.15
C GLU A 94 -11.36 0.13 -13.02
N ILE A 95 -11.61 -0.42 -11.84
CA ILE A 95 -10.66 -0.46 -10.72
C ILE A 95 -10.38 -1.90 -10.29
N ARG A 96 -9.11 -2.20 -10.05
CA ARG A 96 -8.68 -3.49 -9.50
C ARG A 96 -7.51 -3.32 -8.53
N HIS A 97 -7.36 -4.29 -7.64
CA HIS A 97 -6.34 -4.28 -6.62
C HIS A 97 -5.41 -5.49 -6.72
N TRP A 98 -4.18 -5.31 -6.24
CA TRP A 98 -3.13 -6.33 -6.18
C TRP A 98 -2.29 -6.13 -4.92
N PHE A 99 -1.62 -7.18 -4.45
CA PHE A 99 -0.71 -7.07 -3.31
C PHE A 99 0.73 -6.80 -3.77
N LEU A 100 1.42 -5.86 -3.12
CA LEU A 100 2.84 -5.60 -3.36
C LEU A 100 3.71 -6.82 -3.02
N GLU A 101 3.27 -7.64 -2.06
CA GLU A 101 3.88 -8.91 -1.70
C GLU A 101 3.94 -9.86 -2.91
N ASP A 102 2.87 -9.92 -3.72
CA ASP A 102 2.86 -10.76 -4.91
C ASP A 102 3.80 -10.27 -6.00
N ILE A 103 4.06 -8.95 -6.09
CA ILE A 103 5.06 -8.40 -7.00
C ILE A 103 6.47 -8.83 -6.60
N ALA A 104 6.73 -9.01 -5.29
CA ALA A 104 8.02 -9.50 -4.83
C ALA A 104 8.22 -10.98 -5.11
N ASP A 105 7.14 -11.77 -5.01
CA ASP A 105 7.19 -13.23 -5.16
C ASP A 105 7.13 -13.68 -6.63
N ASP A 106 6.29 -13.04 -7.45
CA ASP A 106 6.10 -13.35 -8.87
C ASP A 106 5.89 -12.06 -9.72
N PRO A 107 6.96 -11.27 -9.92
CA PRO A 107 6.88 -10.02 -10.67
C PRO A 107 6.42 -10.18 -12.12
N ALA A 108 6.69 -11.33 -12.75
CA ALA A 108 6.30 -11.59 -14.14
C ALA A 108 4.79 -11.78 -14.26
N ARG A 109 4.20 -12.65 -13.43
CA ARG A 109 2.74 -12.85 -13.39
C ARG A 109 2.01 -11.55 -13.07
N MET A 110 2.48 -10.82 -12.06
CA MET A 110 1.83 -9.57 -11.63
C MET A 110 1.88 -8.48 -12.70
N ARG A 111 2.99 -8.37 -13.42
CA ARG A 111 3.09 -7.49 -14.57
C ARG A 111 2.06 -7.88 -15.62
N ASP A 112 2.00 -9.15 -16.00
CA ASP A 112 1.13 -9.62 -17.08
C ASP A 112 -0.35 -9.41 -16.73
N GLU A 113 -0.75 -9.70 -15.48
CA GLU A 113 -2.10 -9.42 -14.97
C GLU A 113 -2.47 -7.93 -14.99
N ILE A 114 -1.55 -7.06 -14.56
CA ILE A 114 -1.79 -5.60 -14.57
C ILE A 114 -1.86 -5.09 -16.01
N LEU A 115 -0.97 -5.56 -16.90
CA LEU A 115 -0.96 -5.20 -18.31
C LEU A 115 -2.25 -5.64 -19.01
N GLU A 116 -2.68 -6.87 -18.81
CA GLU A 116 -3.97 -7.35 -19.30
C GLU A 116 -5.12 -6.50 -18.77
N PHE A 117 -5.12 -6.20 -17.46
CA PHE A 117 -6.11 -5.32 -16.86
C PHE A 117 -6.09 -3.92 -17.46
N VAL A 118 -4.95 -3.33 -17.84
CA VAL A 118 -4.94 -2.00 -18.48
C VAL A 118 -5.14 -2.06 -20.01
N GLY A 119 -5.32 -3.25 -20.58
CA GLY A 119 -5.53 -3.45 -22.02
C GLY A 119 -4.24 -3.39 -22.85
N LEU A 120 -3.10 -3.77 -22.27
CA LEU A 120 -1.77 -3.77 -22.90
C LEU A 120 -1.12 -5.18 -22.94
N PRO A 121 -1.74 -6.21 -23.55
CA PRO A 121 -1.13 -7.52 -23.64
C PRO A 121 0.18 -7.47 -24.46
N GLY A 122 1.23 -8.14 -23.98
CA GLY A 122 2.43 -8.44 -24.79
C GLY A 122 3.51 -7.35 -24.87
N ALA A 123 3.67 -6.50 -23.85
CA ALA A 123 4.77 -5.53 -23.83
C ALA A 123 6.14 -6.24 -23.68
N GLU A 124 7.11 -5.90 -24.55
CA GLU A 124 8.50 -6.33 -24.36
C GLU A 124 9.09 -5.69 -23.10
N VAL A 125 9.71 -6.51 -22.25
CA VAL A 125 10.31 -6.07 -20.99
C VAL A 125 11.82 -6.23 -21.09
N SER A 126 12.53 -5.11 -21.09
CA SER A 126 13.99 -5.06 -21.14
C SER A 126 14.66 -5.15 -19.76
N ILE A 127 13.86 -5.20 -18.69
CA ILE A 127 14.32 -5.20 -17.30
C ILE A 127 14.06 -6.57 -16.69
N ALA A 128 15.10 -7.17 -16.09
CA ALA A 128 14.96 -8.44 -15.38
C ALA A 128 13.91 -8.33 -14.25
N ALA A 129 13.15 -9.41 -14.03
CA ALA A 129 12.04 -9.40 -13.10
C ALA A 129 12.46 -9.15 -11.64
N ASP A 130 13.70 -9.49 -11.28
CA ASP A 130 14.32 -9.28 -9.98
C ASP A 130 15.06 -7.92 -9.85
N PHE A 131 15.01 -7.08 -10.88
CA PHE A 131 15.71 -5.82 -10.88
C PHE A 131 15.17 -4.86 -9.81
N ASN A 132 15.98 -4.61 -8.80
CA ASN A 132 15.69 -3.64 -7.76
C ASN A 132 16.81 -2.61 -7.65
N ARG A 133 16.62 -1.46 -8.32
CA ARG A 133 17.54 -0.30 -8.26
C ARG A 133 17.86 0.15 -6.83
N LYS A 134 16.98 -0.13 -5.86
CA LYS A 134 17.10 0.29 -4.45
C LYS A 134 17.42 -0.88 -3.52
N LYS A 135 17.95 -2.00 -4.03
CA LYS A 135 18.28 -3.19 -3.22
C LYS A 135 19.22 -2.86 -2.06
N ASP A 136 20.21 -2.00 -2.30
CA ASP A 136 21.25 -1.62 -1.33
C ASP A 136 20.83 -0.45 -0.42
N VAL A 137 19.60 0.05 -0.55
CA VAL A 137 19.14 1.17 0.26
C VAL A 137 18.85 0.69 1.69
N TRP A 138 19.69 1.15 2.62
CA TRP A 138 19.63 0.90 4.07
C TRP A 138 18.20 0.75 4.62
N LYS A 139 17.86 -0.43 5.15
CA LYS A 139 16.58 -0.71 5.81
C LYS A 139 16.79 -0.67 7.32
N LEU A 140 16.02 0.17 8.02
CA LEU A 140 15.95 0.10 9.48
C LEU A 140 15.04 -1.10 9.83
N PRO A 141 15.55 -2.13 10.53
CA PRO A 141 14.70 -3.21 11.02
C PRO A 141 13.67 -2.65 11.99
N MET A 142 12.45 -3.19 11.96
CA MET A 142 11.40 -2.82 12.90
C MET A 142 11.69 -3.51 14.24
N PRO A 143 11.82 -2.76 15.34
CA PRO A 143 11.93 -3.36 16.67
C PRO A 143 10.68 -4.21 17.00
N PRO A 144 10.80 -5.36 17.67
CA PRO A 144 9.66 -6.24 17.93
C PRO A 144 8.54 -5.61 18.77
N ASP A 145 8.87 -4.75 19.73
CA ASP A 145 7.92 -4.00 20.56
C ASP A 145 7.16 -2.94 19.74
N VAL A 146 7.85 -2.28 18.80
CA VAL A 146 7.23 -1.37 17.82
C VAL A 146 6.32 -2.15 16.87
N GLU A 147 6.74 -3.34 16.43
CA GLU A 147 5.92 -4.22 15.59
C GLU A 147 4.65 -4.64 16.30
N ALA A 148 4.76 -5.10 17.54
CA ALA A 148 3.61 -5.47 18.37
C ALA A 148 2.67 -4.28 18.55
N ARG A 149 3.19 -3.09 18.88
CA ARG A 149 2.37 -1.90 19.09
C ARG A 149 1.65 -1.44 17.84
N LEU A 150 2.31 -1.47 16.68
CA LEU A 150 1.66 -1.12 15.41
C LEU A 150 0.64 -2.18 14.99
N THR A 151 0.94 -3.45 15.21
CA THR A 151 0.03 -4.55 14.92
C THR A 151 -1.25 -4.45 15.73
N ASP A 152 -1.14 -4.16 17.02
CA ASP A 152 -2.28 -3.85 17.90
C ASP A 152 -3.10 -2.66 17.38
N LEU A 153 -2.42 -1.55 17.06
CA LEU A 153 -3.05 -0.33 16.53
C LEU A 153 -3.82 -0.55 15.22
N PHE A 154 -3.32 -1.41 14.33
CA PHE A 154 -3.91 -1.69 13.02
C PHE A 154 -4.71 -2.99 12.97
N SER A 155 -4.99 -3.62 14.11
CA SER A 155 -5.66 -4.92 14.18
C SER A 155 -6.99 -4.92 13.43
N ASP A 156 -7.87 -3.96 13.71
CA ASP A 156 -9.17 -3.81 13.03
C ASP A 156 -9.02 -3.63 11.51
N GLU A 157 -8.04 -2.84 11.07
CA GLU A 157 -7.77 -2.64 9.65
C GLU A 157 -7.25 -3.91 8.98
N ILE A 158 -6.41 -4.70 9.65
CA ILE A 158 -5.92 -5.98 9.15
C ILE A 158 -7.07 -6.99 9.02
N TRP A 159 -7.98 -7.03 10.00
CA TRP A 159 -9.20 -7.83 9.93
C TRP A 159 -10.08 -7.40 8.75
N ALA A 160 -10.36 -6.11 8.62
CA ALA A 160 -11.16 -5.57 7.54
C ALA A 160 -10.52 -5.83 6.16
N CYS A 161 -9.19 -5.75 6.05
CA CYS A 161 -8.48 -6.12 4.83
C CYS A 161 -8.70 -7.59 4.45
N ALA A 162 -8.65 -8.51 5.42
CA ALA A 162 -8.84 -9.93 5.17
C ALA A 162 -10.24 -10.25 4.64
N ASP A 163 -11.25 -9.56 5.19
CA ASP A 163 -12.64 -9.73 4.80
C ASP A 163 -12.93 -9.08 3.44
N LEU A 164 -12.35 -7.91 3.17
CA LEU A 164 -12.57 -7.14 1.94
C LEU A 164 -11.75 -7.64 0.74
N PHE A 165 -10.45 -7.87 0.92
CA PHE A 165 -9.53 -8.17 -0.18
C PHE A 165 -9.21 -9.67 -0.32
N GLY A 166 -9.41 -10.46 0.73
CA GLY A 166 -9.03 -11.88 0.71
C GLY A 166 -7.53 -12.07 0.48
N GLY A 167 -7.15 -13.15 -0.23
CA GLY A 167 -5.76 -13.41 -0.64
C GLY A 167 -4.74 -13.24 0.48
N ARG A 168 -3.68 -12.45 0.23
CA ARG A 168 -2.63 -12.12 1.20
C ARG A 168 -3.14 -11.46 2.48
N ALA A 169 -4.24 -10.72 2.41
CA ALA A 169 -4.80 -10.11 3.61
C ALA A 169 -5.32 -11.14 4.62
N ARG A 170 -5.72 -12.35 4.18
CA ARG A 170 -6.05 -13.45 5.09
C ARG A 170 -4.80 -13.98 5.81
N GLU A 171 -3.65 -13.98 5.14
CA GLU A 171 -2.36 -14.34 5.76
C GLU A 171 -1.94 -13.29 6.79
N TRP A 172 -2.12 -12.00 6.48
CA TRP A 172 -1.86 -10.91 7.44
C TRP A 172 -2.65 -11.10 8.73
N ARG A 173 -3.94 -11.41 8.59
CA ARG A 173 -4.81 -11.71 9.73
C ARG A 173 -4.36 -12.94 10.50
N ALA A 174 -3.99 -14.03 9.81
CA ALA A 174 -3.51 -15.24 10.49
C ALA A 174 -2.28 -14.95 11.37
N GLY A 175 -1.42 -14.02 10.94
CA GLY A 175 -0.27 -13.55 11.72
C GLY A 175 -0.60 -12.81 13.02
N LEU A 176 -1.85 -12.34 13.23
CA LEU A 176 -2.29 -11.73 14.48
C LEU A 176 -2.48 -12.75 15.62
N GLY A 177 -2.55 -14.05 15.30
CA GLY A 177 -3.03 -15.07 16.22
C GLY A 177 -4.54 -14.96 16.49
N THR A 178 -5.09 -15.95 17.19
CA THR A 178 -6.51 -16.00 17.56
C THR A 178 -6.81 -15.11 18.75
N LEU A 179 -6.52 -13.80 18.66
CA LEU A 179 -6.90 -12.84 19.68
C LEU A 179 -8.27 -12.23 19.32
N ARG A 180 -9.31 -12.85 19.86
CA ARG A 180 -10.58 -12.21 20.25
C ARG A 180 -11.02 -12.79 21.59
#